data_AF-A0A1J5I0J1-F1
#
_entry.id   AF-A0A1J5I0J1-F1
#
_cell.length_a   1.000
_cell.length_b   1.000
_cell.length_c   1.000
_cell.angle_alpha   90.00
_cell.angle_beta   90.00
_cell.angle_gamma   90.00
#
_symmetry.space_group_name_H-M   'P 1'
#
loop_
_entity.id
_entity.type
_entity.pdbx_description
1 polymer ?
#
loop_
_entity_poly.entity_id
_entity_poly.type
_entity_poly.pdbx_seq_one_letter_code
_entity_poly.pdbx_strand_id
1 'polypeptide(L)'
;MTDSEIILFKTLAAKYLWWMLPDEALKRPERIAIQVMNLGDFADVTAVLDAVGEDQAREFLIRAEAGQFSPRSWHYWHYRLGLAEIGGVPPMPTRRVC
;
A
#
# COMPACT_ATOMS: atom_id res chain seq x y z
N MET A 1 17.22 1.42 -1.53
CA MET A 1 16.51 0.86 -2.69
C MET A 1 17.51 0.54 -3.76
N THR A 2 17.49 -0.69 -4.29
CA THR A 2 18.32 -1.10 -5.44
C THR A 2 17.76 -0.52 -6.75
N ASP A 3 18.56 -0.47 -7.83
CA ASP A 3 18.11 0.05 -9.13
C ASP A 3 16.89 -0.72 -9.68
N SER A 4 16.81 -2.02 -9.40
CA SER A 4 15.68 -2.87 -9.78
C SER A 4 14.38 -2.50 -9.06
N GLU A 5 14.45 -2.17 -7.78
CA GLU A 5 13.29 -1.70 -7.01
C GLU A 5 12.79 -0.35 -7.51
N ILE A 6 13.70 0.56 -7.90
CA ILE A 6 13.33 1.86 -8.46
C ILE A 6 12.53 1.68 -9.75
N ILE A 7 12.97 0.79 -10.63
CA ILE A 7 12.27 0.49 -11.89
C ILE A 7 10.88 -0.10 -11.59
N LEU A 8 10.80 -1.08 -10.68
CA LEU A 8 9.53 -1.67 -10.25
C LEU A 8 8.54 -0.60 -9.77
N PHE A 9 8.97 0.26 -8.84
CA PHE A 9 8.12 1.31 -8.28
C PHE A 9 7.70 2.35 -9.33
N LYS A 10 8.56 2.69 -10.30
CA LYS A 10 8.19 3.56 -11.43
C LYS A 10 7.10 2.94 -12.29
N THR A 11 7.23 1.66 -12.63
CA THR A 11 6.24 0.94 -13.44
C THR A 11 4.90 0.87 -12.72
N LEU A 12 4.92 0.57 -11.42
CA LEU A 12 3.70 0.52 -10.59
C LEU A 12 3.07 1.92 -10.42
N ALA A 13 3.88 2.96 -10.24
CA ALA A 13 3.39 4.33 -10.19
C ALA A 13 2.68 4.73 -11.49
N ALA A 14 3.26 4.40 -12.66
CA ALA A 14 2.63 4.67 -13.95
C ALA A 14 1.31 3.88 -14.14
N LYS A 15 1.21 2.66 -13.60
CA LYS A 15 0.02 1.80 -13.71
C LYS A 15 -1.10 2.23 -12.77
N TYR A 16 -0.79 2.56 -11.51
CA TYR A 16 -1.78 2.77 -10.45
C TYR A 16 -2.02 4.24 -10.09
N LEU A 17 -1.05 5.14 -10.34
CA LEU A 17 -1.15 6.57 -10.06
C LEU A 17 -1.12 7.39 -11.37
N TRP A 18 -2.09 7.17 -12.26
CA TRP A 18 -2.17 7.87 -13.54
C TRP A 18 -2.31 9.40 -13.43
N TRP A 19 -2.69 9.92 -12.26
CA TRP A 19 -2.79 11.36 -11.96
C TRP A 19 -1.48 11.98 -11.41
N MET A 20 -0.41 11.21 -11.24
CA MET A 20 0.87 11.66 -10.67
C MET A 20 2.04 11.20 -11.53
N LEU A 21 3.07 12.04 -11.68
CA LEU A 21 4.26 11.68 -12.42
C LEU A 21 5.03 10.56 -11.69
N PRO A 22 5.51 9.50 -12.39
CA PRO A 22 6.24 8.40 -11.74
C PRO A 22 7.46 8.85 -10.93
N ASP A 23 8.18 9.87 -11.39
CA ASP A 23 9.33 10.44 -10.67
C ASP A 23 8.92 11.22 -9.41
N GLU A 24 7.72 11.80 -9.38
CA GLU A 24 7.18 12.41 -8.17
C GLU A 24 6.68 11.36 -7.19
N ALA A 25 6.03 10.31 -7.69
CA ALA A 25 5.56 9.20 -6.88
C ALA A 25 6.72 8.49 -6.18
N LEU A 26 7.89 8.38 -6.82
CA LEU A 26 9.11 7.84 -6.19
C LEU A 26 9.59 8.62 -4.97
N LYS A 27 9.22 9.89 -4.82
CA LYS A 27 9.53 10.67 -3.61
C LYS A 27 8.69 10.22 -2.41
N ARG A 28 7.63 9.44 -2.65
CA ARG A 28 6.69 8.90 -1.67
C ARG A 28 6.39 7.43 -1.95
N PRO A 29 7.40 6.54 -1.83
CA PRO A 29 7.25 5.11 -2.14
C PRO A 29 6.16 4.45 -1.30
N GLU A 30 5.90 4.95 -0.08
CA GLU A 30 4.80 4.50 0.77
C GLU A 30 3.45 4.62 0.08
N ARG A 31 3.23 5.71 -0.68
CA ARG A 31 1.96 5.94 -1.39
C ARG A 31 1.80 4.98 -2.55
N ILE A 32 2.89 4.66 -3.25
CA ILE A 32 2.87 3.67 -4.34
C ILE A 32 2.50 2.30 -3.75
N ALA A 33 3.17 1.89 -2.67
CA ALA A 33 2.92 0.62 -2.01
C ALA A 33 1.46 0.52 -1.52
N ILE A 34 0.93 1.56 -0.87
CA ILE A 34 -0.47 1.60 -0.41
C ILE A 34 -1.44 1.47 -1.59
N GLN A 35 -1.20 2.14 -2.72
CA GLN A 35 -2.06 2.04 -3.89
C GLN A 35 -2.01 0.65 -4.53
N VAL A 36 -0.83 0.04 -4.63
CA VAL A 36 -0.68 -1.33 -5.11
C VAL A 36 -1.33 -2.32 -4.14
N MET A 37 -1.22 -2.12 -2.83
CA MET A 37 -1.92 -2.95 -1.86
C MET A 37 -3.45 -2.80 -1.96
N ASN A 38 -3.95 -1.63 -2.36
CA ASN A 38 -5.38 -1.38 -2.48
C ASN A 38 -5.99 -1.90 -3.80
N LEU A 39 -5.30 -1.66 -4.92
CA LEU A 39 -5.80 -1.87 -6.29
C LEU A 39 -5.02 -2.92 -7.09
N GLY A 40 -3.86 -3.34 -6.57
CA GLY A 40 -2.93 -4.21 -7.25
C GLY A 40 -3.42 -5.63 -7.43
N ASP A 41 -2.90 -6.29 -8.47
CA ASP A 41 -3.05 -7.73 -8.62
C ASP A 41 -2.09 -8.49 -7.69
N PHE A 42 -2.29 -9.80 -7.57
CA PHE A 42 -1.49 -10.63 -6.67
C PHE A 42 0.01 -10.59 -7.00
N ALA A 43 0.37 -10.47 -8.28
CA ALA A 43 1.78 -10.45 -8.71
C ALA A 43 2.44 -9.13 -8.32
N ASP A 44 1.79 -7.99 -8.61
CA ASP A 44 2.29 -6.66 -8.26
C ASP A 44 2.41 -6.49 -6.75
N VAL A 45 1.40 -6.96 -6.02
CA VAL A 45 1.39 -6.95 -4.56
C VAL A 45 2.54 -7.78 -4.00
N THR A 46 2.77 -8.98 -4.53
CA THR A 46 3.86 -9.85 -4.06
C THR A 46 5.22 -9.22 -4.37
N ALA A 47 5.40 -8.64 -5.55
CA ALA A 47 6.63 -7.95 -5.92
C ALA A 47 6.93 -6.75 -4.99
N VAL A 48 5.90 -5.99 -4.59
CA VAL A 48 6.05 -4.90 -3.61
C VAL A 48 6.43 -5.46 -2.24
N LEU A 49 5.75 -6.51 -1.76
CA LEU A 49 6.06 -7.13 -0.47
C LEU A 49 7.48 -7.71 -0.43
N ASP A 50 7.94 -8.34 -1.51
CA ASP A 50 9.30 -8.87 -1.62
C ASP A 50 10.34 -7.74 -1.63
N ALA A 51 10.01 -6.59 -2.22
CA ALA A 51 10.89 -5.42 -2.28
C ALA A 51 10.99 -4.65 -0.95
N VAL A 52 9.87 -4.44 -0.25
CA VAL A 52 9.82 -3.62 0.98
C VAL A 52 9.88 -4.43 2.26
N GLY A 53 9.55 -5.73 2.19
CA GLY A 53 9.37 -6.61 3.34
C GLY A 53 8.01 -6.44 4.01
N GLU A 54 7.58 -7.50 4.71
CA GLU A 54 6.28 -7.49 5.40
C GLU A 54 6.18 -6.44 6.51
N ASP A 55 7.27 -6.19 7.25
CA ASP A 55 7.26 -5.22 8.36
C ASP A 55 7.00 -3.79 7.86
N GLN A 56 7.62 -3.43 6.75
CA GLN A 56 7.40 -2.13 6.13
C GLN A 56 5.98 -2.02 5.56
N ALA A 57 5.42 -3.11 5.03
CA ALA A 57 4.04 -3.16 4.58
C ALA A 57 3.04 -2.99 5.74
N ARG A 58 3.32 -3.55 6.93
CA ARG A 58 2.55 -3.30 8.16
C ARG A 58 2.58 -1.82 8.55
N GLU A 59 3.77 -1.21 8.52
CA GLU A 59 3.95 0.23 8.79
C GLU A 59 3.11 1.09 7.82
N PHE A 60 3.11 0.75 6.53
CA PHE A 60 2.31 1.46 5.51
C PHE A 60 0.80 1.31 5.74
N LEU A 61 0.34 0.13 6.14
CA LEU A 61 -1.06 -0.09 6.48
C LEU A 61 -1.48 0.78 7.68
N ILE A 62 -0.64 0.85 8.73
CA ILE A 62 -0.91 1.65 9.93
C ILE A 62 -0.91 3.15 9.63
N ARG A 63 0.00 3.62 8.76
CA ARG A 63 0.12 5.03 8.36
C ARG A 63 -0.88 5.45 7.28
N ALA A 64 -1.64 4.51 6.73
CA ALA A 64 -2.56 4.81 5.64
C ALA A 64 -3.63 5.80 6.08
N GLU A 65 -3.84 6.82 5.25
CA GLU A 65 -4.85 7.85 5.52
C GLU A 65 -6.24 7.39 5.10
N ALA A 66 -7.26 8.06 5.65
CA ALA A 66 -8.66 7.89 5.26
C ALA A 66 -8.82 8.00 3.73
N GLY A 67 -9.40 6.97 3.11
CA GLY A 67 -9.66 6.93 1.67
C GLY A 67 -8.52 6.37 0.81
N GLN A 68 -7.37 6.02 1.39
CA GLN A 68 -6.30 5.34 0.63
C GLN A 68 -6.54 3.83 0.47
N PHE A 69 -7.32 3.22 1.37
CA PHE A 69 -7.77 1.83 1.28
C PHE A 69 -9.27 1.71 1.10
N SER A 70 -9.69 0.69 0.35
CA SER A 70 -11.07 0.22 0.31
C SER A 70 -11.39 -0.63 1.56
N PRO A 71 -12.66 -0.71 2.00
CA PRO A 71 -13.06 -1.54 3.14
C PRO A 71 -12.66 -3.01 3.01
N ARG A 72 -12.69 -3.53 1.79
CA ARG A 72 -12.31 -4.91 1.46
C ARG A 72 -10.80 -5.11 1.61
N SER A 73 -10.01 -4.24 1.00
CA SER A 73 -8.55 -4.34 1.05
C SER A 73 -8.04 -4.16 2.48
N TRP A 74 -8.64 -3.24 3.26
CA TRP A 74 -8.32 -3.04 4.68
C TRP A 74 -8.49 -4.31 5.52
N HIS A 75 -9.65 -4.96 5.44
CA HIS A 75 -9.90 -6.22 6.15
C HIS A 75 -8.93 -7.33 5.72
N TYR A 76 -8.72 -7.48 4.41
CA TYR A 76 -7.83 -8.49 3.87
C TYR A 76 -6.39 -8.32 4.38
N TRP A 77 -5.86 -7.09 4.37
CA TRP A 77 -4.49 -6.82 4.79
C TRP A 77 -4.28 -6.93 6.29
N HIS A 78 -5.25 -6.47 7.10
CA HIS A 78 -5.21 -6.67 8.54
C HIS A 78 -5.19 -8.15 8.92
N TYR A 79 -5.97 -8.98 8.20
CA TYR A 79 -5.95 -10.43 8.38
C TYR A 79 -4.65 -11.06 7.87
N ARG A 80 -4.23 -10.75 6.64
CA ARG A 80 -3.06 -11.37 5.99
C ARG A 80 -1.75 -11.07 6.72
N LEU A 81 -1.58 -9.85 7.24
CA LEU A 81 -0.35 -9.45 7.94
C LEU A 81 -0.33 -9.82 9.43
N GLY A 82 -1.36 -10.54 9.91
CA GLY A 82 -1.49 -10.98 11.30
C GLY A 82 -1.76 -9.84 12.29
N LEU A 83 -2.23 -8.68 11.79
CA LEU A 83 -2.51 -7.49 12.61
C LEU A 83 -3.89 -7.52 13.27
N ALA A 84 -4.77 -8.44 12.85
CA ALA A 84 -6.07 -8.64 13.46
C ALA A 84 -6.51 -10.11 13.37
N GLU A 85 -7.07 -10.62 14.47
CA GLU A 85 -7.83 -11.87 14.45
C GLU A 85 -9.17 -11.69 13.73
N ILE A 86 -9.85 -12.80 13.39
CA ILE A 86 -11.17 -12.78 12.74
C ILE A 86 -12.15 -11.99 13.62
N GLY A 87 -12.61 -10.83 13.12
CA GLY A 87 -13.52 -9.92 13.84
C GLY A 87 -12.84 -8.81 14.64
N GLY A 88 -11.49 -8.78 14.71
CA GLY A 88 -10.70 -7.76 15.41
C GLY A 88 -10.14 -6.67 14.52
N VAL A 89 -10.62 -6.53 13.28
CA VAL A 89 -10.09 -5.52 12.35
C VAL A 89 -10.44 -4.11 12.87
N PRO A 90 -9.43 -3.24 13.06
CA PRO A 90 -9.68 -1.89 13.54
C PRO A 90 -10.57 -1.13 12.54
N PRO A 91 -11.42 -0.21 13.03
CA PRO A 91 -12.26 0.60 12.15
C PRO A 91 -11.37 1.42 11.20
N MET A 92 -11.84 1.63 9.98
CA MET A 92 -11.07 2.39 8.98
C MET A 92 -10.76 3.79 9.49
N PRO A 93 -9.60 4.36 9.12
CA PRO A 93 -9.28 5.74 9.47
C PRO A 93 -10.36 6.66 8.90
N THR A 94 -11.01 7.42 9.77
CA THR A 94 -11.97 8.45 9.39
C THR A 94 -11.29 9.81 9.33
N ARG A 95 -11.71 10.66 8.40
CA ARG A 95 -11.23 12.03 8.33
C ARG A 95 -11.69 12.77 9.59
N ARG A 96 -10.76 13.26 10.41
CA ARG A 96 -11.09 14.20 11.48
C ARG A 96 -11.46 15.53 10.85
N VAL A 97 -12.75 15.86 10.87
CA VAL A 97 -13.23 17.20 10.53
C VAL A 97 -13.31 17.95 11.85
N CYS A 98 -12.46 18.97 12.01
CA CYS A 98 -12.55 19.92 13.11
C CYS A 98 -13.54 21.03 12.75
#